data_AF-A0A7Y4WA13-F1
#
_entry.id   AF-A0A7Y4WA13-F1
#
_cell.length_a   1.000
_cell.length_b   1.000
_cell.length_c   1.000
_cell.angle_alpha   90.00
_cell.angle_beta   90.00
_cell.angle_gamma   90.00
#
_symmetry.space_group_name_H-M   'P 1'
#
loop_
_entity.id
_entity.type
_entity.pdbx_description
1 polymer ?
#
loop_
_entity_poly.entity_id
_entity_poly.type
_entity_poly.pdbx_seq_one_letter_code
_entity_poly.pdbx_strand_id
1 'polypeptide(L)'
;MKRGRVPVTLSVPSELATKFEKLAKAEAKNKSQLFREMVSVYEQRRRENEFLALQRYGAKQARKKSVLTEADVEALVFQGR
;
A
#
# COMPACT_ATOMS: atom_id res chain seq x y z
N MET A 1 9.01 11.66 -22.35
CA MET A 1 9.95 10.90 -21.49
C MET A 1 10.05 9.47 -22.03
N LYS A 2 11.26 8.94 -22.30
CA LYS A 2 11.43 7.57 -22.81
C LYS A 2 10.86 6.58 -21.77
N ARG A 3 9.75 5.92 -22.11
CA ARG A 3 9.20 4.77 -21.37
C ARG A 3 10.08 3.53 -21.62
N GLY A 4 11.32 3.57 -21.14
CA GLY A 4 12.29 2.48 -21.28
C GLY A 4 12.37 1.64 -20.01
N ARG A 5 12.63 0.34 -20.15
CA ARG A 5 12.97 -0.53 -19.01
C ARG A 5 14.44 -0.34 -18.68
N VAL A 6 14.76 -0.10 -17.41
CA VAL A 6 16.15 0.00 -16.92
C VAL A 6 16.48 -1.30 -16.18
N PRO A 7 17.60 -1.98 -16.49
CA PRO A 7 18.01 -3.16 -15.75
C PRO A 7 18.41 -2.78 -14.32
N VAL A 8 17.97 -3.57 -13.35
CA VAL A 8 18.31 -3.41 -11.94
C VAL A 8 18.91 -4.72 -11.45
N THR A 9 20.12 -4.65 -10.89
CA THR A 9 20.83 -5.80 -10.31
C THR A 9 20.78 -5.70 -8.79
N LEU A 10 20.36 -6.77 -8.12
CA LEU A 10 20.24 -6.83 -6.67
C LEU A 10 20.95 -8.09 -6.16
N SER A 11 21.67 -7.95 -5.06
CA SER A 11 22.21 -9.08 -4.30
C SER A 11 21.20 -9.49 -3.23
N VAL A 12 20.92 -10.79 -3.13
CA VAL A 12 20.00 -11.37 -2.15
C VAL A 12 20.60 -12.64 -1.54
N PRO A 13 20.18 -13.06 -0.34
CA PRO A 13 20.55 -14.37 0.19
C PRO A 13 20.23 -15.49 -0.79
N SER A 14 21.10 -16.50 -0.89
CA SER A 14 20.97 -17.63 -1.83
C SER A 14 19.63 -18.38 -1.69
N GLU A 15 19.15 -18.52 -0.45
CA GLU A 15 17.85 -19.11 -0.16
C GLU A 15 16.71 -18.29 -0.75
N LEU A 16 16.77 -16.95 -0.65
CA LEU A 16 15.76 -16.06 -1.21
C LEU A 16 15.76 -16.11 -2.73
N ALA A 17 16.93 -16.14 -3.37
CA ALA A 17 17.04 -16.32 -4.82
C ALA A 17 16.34 -17.61 -5.27
N THR A 18 16.58 -18.71 -4.55
CA THR A 18 15.94 -20.01 -4.84
C THR A 18 14.43 -19.96 -4.66
N LYS A 19 13.95 -19.37 -3.56
CA LYS A 19 12.51 -19.21 -3.28
C LYS A 19 11.83 -18.37 -4.37
N PHE A 20 12.45 -17.25 -4.74
CA PHE A 20 11.94 -16.35 -5.77
C PHE A 20 11.84 -17.04 -7.14
N GLU A 21 12.83 -17.83 -7.53
CA GLU A 21 12.79 -18.61 -8.77
C GLU A 21 11.70 -19.67 -8.78
N LYS A 22 11.54 -20.41 -7.67
CA LYS A 22 10.48 -21.41 -7.53
C LYS A 22 9.10 -20.77 -7.61
N LEU A 23 8.90 -19.63 -6.95
CA LEU A 23 7.64 -18.90 -6.97
C LEU A 23 7.30 -18.40 -8.38
N ALA A 24 8.28 -17.80 -9.08
CA ALA A 24 8.10 -17.32 -10.45
C ALA A 24 7.66 -18.47 -11.38
N LYS A 25 8.31 -19.64 -11.27
CA LYS A 25 7.94 -20.84 -12.03
C LYS A 25 6.53 -21.33 -11.69
N ALA A 26 6.19 -21.43 -10.40
CA ALA A 26 4.88 -21.87 -9.94
C ALA A 26 3.74 -20.99 -10.46
N GLU A 27 3.99 -19.69 -10.62
CA GLU A 27 3.01 -18.72 -11.13
C GLU A 27 3.10 -18.49 -12.65
N ALA A 28 3.90 -19.28 -13.38
CA ALA A 28 4.14 -19.10 -14.83
C ALA A 28 4.61 -17.67 -15.21
N LYS A 29 5.42 -17.04 -14.35
CA LYS A 29 5.95 -15.68 -14.51
C LYS A 29 7.46 -15.70 -14.71
N ASN A 30 7.98 -14.71 -15.43
CA ASN A 30 9.41 -14.41 -15.39
C ASN A 30 9.78 -13.59 -14.14
N LYS A 31 11.07 -13.59 -13.80
CA LYS A 31 11.63 -12.87 -12.64
C LYS A 31 11.19 -11.40 -12.59
N SER A 32 11.25 -10.68 -13.71
CA SER A 32 10.88 -9.27 -13.75
C SER A 32 9.37 -9.02 -13.58
N GLN A 33 8.51 -9.96 -14.00
CA GLN A 33 7.06 -9.88 -13.76
C GLN A 33 6.77 -10.04 -12.27
N LEU A 34 7.23 -11.14 -11.68
CA LEU A 34 7.04 -11.39 -10.25
C LEU A 34 7.58 -10.24 -9.40
N PHE A 35 8.78 -9.71 -9.71
CA PHE A 35 9.35 -8.59 -8.97
C PHE A 35 8.47 -7.33 -9.01
N ARG A 36 7.91 -6.97 -10.16
CA ARG A 36 7.03 -5.79 -10.29
C ARG A 36 5.74 -5.95 -9.51
N GLU A 37 5.16 -7.15 -9.49
CA GLU A 37 3.98 -7.45 -8.69
C GLU A 37 4.29 -7.37 -7.20
N MET A 38 5.42 -7.94 -6.75
CA MET A 38 5.85 -7.84 -5.36
C MET A 38 6.04 -6.38 -4.91
N VAL A 39 6.60 -5.52 -5.78
CA VAL A 39 6.70 -4.07 -5.50
C VAL A 39 5.30 -3.46 -5.35
N SER A 40 4.37 -3.77 -6.24
CA SER A 40 2.99 -3.27 -6.15
C SER A 40 2.28 -3.69 -4.86
N VAL A 41 2.43 -4.96 -4.46
CA VAL A 41 1.90 -5.49 -3.20
C VAL A 41 2.54 -4.79 -2.00
N TYR A 42 3.85 -4.56 -2.02
CA TYR A 42 4.54 -3.84 -0.96
C TYR A 42 4.03 -2.39 -0.82
N GLU A 43 3.86 -1.68 -1.94
CA GLU A 43 3.28 -0.33 -1.94
C GLU A 43 1.83 -0.31 -1.43
N GLN A 44 1.01 -1.29 -1.84
CA GLN A 44 -0.37 -1.40 -1.36
C GLN A 44 -0.41 -1.56 0.16
N ARG A 45 0.41 -2.47 0.70
CA ARG A 45 0.52 -2.65 2.16
C ARG A 45 0.97 -1.37 2.87
N ARG A 46 1.89 -0.61 2.28
CA ARG A 46 2.33 0.68 2.83
C ARG A 46 1.18 1.70 2.88
N ARG A 47 0.43 1.84 1.77
CA ARG A 47 -0.74 2.74 1.70
C ARG A 47 -1.84 2.33 2.67
N GLU A 48 -2.11 1.03 2.82
CA GLU A 48 -3.08 0.50 3.76
C GLU A 48 -2.69 0.82 5.22
N ASN A 49 -1.42 0.61 5.58
CA ASN A 49 -0.93 0.95 6.91
C ASN A 49 -1.09 2.45 7.24
N GLU A 50 -0.82 3.31 6.25
CA GLU A 50 -1.00 4.76 6.38
C GLU A 50 -2.48 5.12 6.54
N PHE A 51 -3.35 4.56 5.69
CA PHE A 51 -4.79 4.75 5.79
C PHE A 51 -5.33 4.34 7.17
N LEU A 52 -4.95 3.16 7.68
CA LEU A 52 -5.36 2.68 9.00
C LEU A 52 -4.81 3.53 10.14
N ALA A 53 -3.63 4.14 9.98
CA ALA A 53 -3.10 5.09 10.96
C ALA A 53 -3.94 6.38 11.00
N LEU A 54 -4.25 6.95 9.82
CA LEU A 54 -5.12 8.12 9.69
C LEU A 54 -6.52 7.85 10.22
N GLN A 55 -7.10 6.69 9.88
CA GLN A 55 -8.42 6.28 10.35
C GLN A 55 -8.46 6.18 11.88
N ARG A 56 -7.46 5.53 12.50
CA ARG A 56 -7.37 5.43 13.98
C ARG A 56 -7.25 6.80 14.63
N TYR A 57 -6.41 7.67 14.07
CA TYR A 57 -6.28 9.05 14.53
C TYR A 57 -7.61 9.80 14.42
N GLY A 58 -8.25 9.78 13.25
CA GLY A 58 -9.52 10.43 12.98
C GLY A 58 -10.62 9.96 13.93
N ALA A 59 -10.78 8.64 14.08
CA ALA A 59 -11.75 8.06 15.01
C ALA A 59 -11.53 8.52 16.46
N LYS A 60 -10.28 8.62 16.91
CA LYS A 60 -9.95 9.15 18.24
C LYS A 60 -10.36 10.62 18.39
N GLN A 61 -10.13 11.45 17.36
CA GLN A 61 -10.51 12.86 17.39
C GLN A 61 -12.03 13.06 17.31
N ALA A 62 -12.71 12.29 16.46
CA ALA A 62 -14.16 12.34 16.31
C ALA A 62 -14.86 12.01 17.63
N ARG A 63 -14.43 10.92 18.29
CA ARG A 63 -14.94 10.54 19.63
C ARG A 63 -14.73 11.64 20.68
N LYS A 64 -13.55 12.28 20.70
CA LYS A 64 -13.27 13.41 21.61
C LYS A 64 -14.19 14.61 21.37
N LYS A 65 -14.67 14.79 20.14
CA LYS A 65 -15.56 15.88 19.73
C LYS A 65 -17.02 15.46 19.66
N SER A 66 -17.37 14.25 20.10
CA SER A 66 -18.71 13.67 20.00
C SER A 66 -19.29 13.67 18.57
N VAL A 67 -18.43 13.59 17.55
CA VAL A 67 -18.82 13.46 16.14
C VAL A 67 -18.96 11.97 15.85
N LEU A 68 -20.18 11.48 15.70
CA LEU A 68 -20.48 10.05 15.60
C LEU A 68 -21.24 9.68 14.31
N THR A 69 -21.87 10.66 13.67
CA THR A 69 -22.70 10.48 12.48
C THR A 69 -22.21 11.34 11.32
N GLU A 70 -22.64 11.01 10.11
CA GLU A 70 -22.37 11.88 8.95
C GLU A 70 -23.02 13.27 9.10
N ALA A 71 -24.20 13.35 9.74
CA ALA A 71 -24.86 14.62 10.04
C ALA A 71 -24.01 15.51 10.99
N ASP A 72 -23.33 14.92 11.97
CA ASP A 72 -22.41 15.67 12.85
C ASP A 72 -21.21 16.23 12.07
N VAL A 73 -20.72 15.47 11.08
CA VAL A 73 -19.65 15.91 10.18
C VAL A 73 -20.15 17.04 9.28
N GLU A 74 -21.33 16.88 8.68
CA GLU A 74 -21.92 17.90 7.81
C GLU A 74 -22.14 19.20 8.56
N ALA A 75 -22.74 19.14 9.76
CA ALA A 75 -22.90 20.28 10.63
C ALA A 75 -21.54 20.93 10.92
N LEU A 76 -20.51 20.16 11.28
CA LEU A 76 -19.19 20.72 11.61
C LEU A 76 -18.45 21.33 10.40
N VAL A 77 -18.59 20.76 9.21
CA VAL A 77 -17.85 21.18 8.01
C VAL A 77 -18.57 22.29 7.24
N PHE A 78 -19.90 22.28 7.23
CA PHE A 78 -20.72 23.15 6.38
C PHE A 78 -21.51 24.22 7.14
N GLN A 79 -21.37 24.36 8.47
CA GLN A 79 -22.12 25.34 9.28
C GLN A 79 -21.92 26.85 8.97
N GLY A 80 -21.28 27.22 7.86
CA GLY A 80 -21.11 28.61 7.46
C GLY A 80 -20.98 28.80 5.94
N ARG A 81 -21.50 27.85 5.16
CA ARG A 81 -21.54 27.91 3.70
C ARG A 81 -22.96 28.07 3.19
#